data_AF-A0A1T9GKR2-F1
#
_entry.id   AF-A0A1T9GKR2-F1
#
_cell.length_a   1.000
_cell.length_b   1.000
_cell.length_c   1.000
_cell.angle_alpha   90.00
_cell.angle_beta   90.00
_cell.angle_gamma   90.00
#
_symmetry.space_group_name_H-M   'P 1'
#
loop_
_entity.id
_entity.type
_entity.pdbx_description
1 polymer ?
#
loop_
_entity_poly.entity_id
_entity_poly.type
_entity_poly.pdbx_seq_one_letter_code
_entity_poly.pdbx_strand_id
1 'polypeptide(L)'
;MRAAGQATHDRIMAAAKAEFTEHGLAGARLNRIAINANASKERLYSYFESKERLFEAVVAQWINDAPYQVPLSAEDVPGYVAGLFDNIVADPQGARLQRWIELEAPDGMFDNHLLRRIFQAKLDEVRRGQQCGLIDPAWDPKSLLMLLIDIAYSMAASGFGIDRIVGEPLSERTLADRRNAAAEAARRLVGIS
;
A
#
# COMPACT_ATOMS: atom_id res chain seq x y z
N MET A 1 -16.43 -29.82 -8.56
CA MET A 1 -14.93 -29.80 -8.49
C MET A 1 -14.34 -28.39 -8.50
N ARG A 2 -14.80 -27.42 -9.33
CA ARG A 2 -14.26 -26.04 -9.37
C ARG A 2 -14.30 -25.28 -8.02
N ALA A 3 -15.36 -25.43 -7.23
CA ALA A 3 -15.51 -24.76 -5.93
C ALA A 3 -14.47 -25.19 -4.87
N ALA A 4 -14.09 -26.47 -4.84
CA ALA A 4 -13.08 -26.97 -3.89
C ALA A 4 -11.65 -26.53 -4.26
N GLY A 5 -11.38 -26.37 -5.56
CA GLY A 5 -10.15 -25.77 -6.06
C GLY A 5 -10.02 -24.32 -5.62
N GLN A 6 -11.07 -23.52 -5.87
CA GLN A 6 -11.11 -22.11 -5.47
C GLN A 6 -10.92 -21.93 -3.97
N ALA A 7 -11.64 -22.68 -3.14
CA ALA A 7 -11.49 -22.62 -1.68
C ALA A 7 -10.08 -23.02 -1.19
N THR A 8 -9.33 -23.78 -1.98
CA THR A 8 -7.93 -24.09 -1.65
C THR A 8 -6.98 -23.00 -2.10
N HIS A 9 -7.19 -22.44 -3.29
CA HIS A 9 -6.47 -21.26 -3.76
C HIS A 9 -6.59 -20.11 -2.75
N ASP A 10 -7.79 -19.80 -2.29
CA ASP A 10 -8.03 -18.68 -1.38
C ASP A 10 -7.37 -18.87 -0.02
N ARG A 11 -7.33 -20.11 0.50
CA ARG A 11 -6.57 -20.45 1.72
C ARG A 11 -5.06 -20.26 1.53
N ILE A 12 -4.53 -20.63 0.37
CA ILE A 12 -3.11 -20.41 0.04
C ILE A 12 -2.81 -18.92 -0.02
N MET A 13 -3.65 -18.13 -0.69
CA MET A 13 -3.50 -16.68 -0.79
C MET A 13 -3.53 -16.00 0.59
N ALA A 14 -4.47 -16.38 1.46
CA ALA A 14 -4.56 -15.85 2.81
C ALA A 14 -3.33 -16.20 3.67
N ALA A 15 -2.89 -17.47 3.63
CA ALA A 15 -1.70 -17.90 4.36
C ALA A 15 -0.41 -17.24 3.82
N ALA A 16 -0.32 -17.03 2.50
CA ALA A 16 0.80 -16.34 1.87
C ALA A 16 0.83 -14.86 2.28
N LYS A 17 -0.31 -14.16 2.26
CA LYS A 17 -0.41 -12.76 2.73
C LYS A 17 0.13 -12.63 4.16
N ALA A 18 -0.29 -13.51 5.06
CA ALA A 18 0.19 -13.51 6.44
C ALA A 18 1.72 -13.75 6.53
N GLU A 19 2.24 -14.78 5.87
CA GLU A 19 3.67 -15.12 5.87
C GLU A 19 4.54 -13.98 5.33
N PHE A 20 4.16 -13.39 4.18
CA PHE A 20 4.92 -12.29 3.57
C PHE A 20 4.84 -11.01 4.39
N THR A 21 3.70 -10.72 4.99
CA THR A 21 3.55 -9.56 5.90
C THR A 21 4.49 -9.70 7.10
N GLU A 22 4.60 -10.90 7.68
CA GLU A 22 5.42 -11.12 8.87
C GLU A 22 6.92 -11.12 8.54
N HIS A 23 7.30 -11.82 7.47
CA HIS A 23 8.69 -12.22 7.22
C HIS A 23 9.33 -11.63 5.95
N GLY A 24 8.60 -10.88 5.13
CA GLY A 24 9.07 -10.43 3.83
C GLY A 24 9.19 -11.56 2.80
N LEU A 25 9.53 -11.23 1.57
CA LEU A 25 9.74 -12.18 0.49
C LEU A 25 10.96 -13.08 0.79
N ALA A 26 12.08 -12.51 1.23
CA ALA A 26 13.31 -13.23 1.53
C ALA A 26 13.12 -14.21 2.69
N GLY A 27 12.46 -13.78 3.77
CA GLY A 27 12.24 -14.59 4.97
C GLY A 27 11.09 -15.60 4.86
N ALA A 28 10.14 -15.40 3.94
CA ALA A 28 9.00 -16.29 3.77
C ALA A 28 9.38 -17.72 3.35
N ARG A 29 8.63 -18.70 3.85
CA ARG A 29 8.83 -20.13 3.62
C ARG A 29 7.56 -20.76 3.08
N LEU A 30 7.64 -21.29 1.86
CA LEU A 30 6.53 -22.02 1.21
C LEU A 30 5.99 -23.19 2.05
N ASN A 31 6.84 -23.84 2.84
CA ASN A 31 6.40 -24.92 3.74
C ASN A 31 5.44 -24.41 4.82
N ARG A 32 5.71 -23.23 5.42
CA ARG A 32 4.82 -22.63 6.44
C ARG A 32 3.49 -22.23 5.82
N ILE A 33 3.54 -21.63 4.63
CA ILE A 33 2.35 -21.29 3.85
C ILE A 33 1.49 -22.53 3.58
N ALA A 34 2.07 -23.63 3.09
CA ALA A 34 1.34 -24.86 2.79
C ALA A 34 0.67 -25.46 4.04
N ILE A 35 1.40 -25.51 5.16
CA ILE A 35 0.87 -25.99 6.45
C ILE A 35 -0.31 -25.10 6.91
N ASN A 36 -0.11 -23.78 6.95
CA ASN A 36 -1.12 -22.82 7.41
C ASN A 36 -2.34 -22.78 6.49
N ALA A 37 -2.14 -22.99 5.18
CA ALA A 37 -3.22 -23.09 4.21
C ALA A 37 -3.95 -24.44 4.28
N ASN A 38 -3.47 -25.42 5.04
CA ASN A 38 -3.91 -26.81 5.01
C ASN A 38 -3.94 -27.36 3.55
N ALA A 39 -2.83 -27.18 2.85
CA ALA A 39 -2.60 -27.62 1.48
C ALA A 39 -1.27 -28.39 1.38
N SER A 40 -1.19 -29.37 0.48
CA SER A 40 0.08 -30.05 0.20
C SER A 40 1.01 -29.13 -0.60
N LYS A 41 2.33 -29.39 -0.55
CA LYS A 41 3.29 -28.61 -1.35
C LYS A 41 3.02 -28.74 -2.83
N GLU A 42 2.68 -29.94 -3.30
CA GLU A 42 2.33 -30.20 -4.70
C GLU A 42 1.13 -29.34 -5.13
N ARG A 43 0.14 -29.18 -4.25
CA ARG A 43 -1.02 -28.33 -4.53
C ARG A 43 -0.66 -26.85 -4.55
N LEU A 44 0.21 -26.38 -3.65
CA LEU A 44 0.73 -25.01 -3.71
C LEU A 44 1.45 -24.76 -5.04
N TYR A 45 2.38 -25.65 -5.42
CA TYR A 45 3.14 -25.53 -6.67
C TYR A 45 2.26 -25.67 -7.93
N SER A 46 1.13 -26.36 -7.84
CA SER A 46 0.17 -26.41 -8.96
C SER A 46 -0.54 -25.08 -9.23
N TYR A 47 -0.62 -24.18 -8.23
CA TYR A 47 -1.17 -22.84 -8.40
C TYR A 47 -0.09 -21.78 -8.63
N PHE A 48 1.06 -21.92 -7.97
CA PHE A 48 2.11 -20.93 -7.98
C PHE A 48 3.46 -21.59 -8.23
N GLU A 49 4.03 -21.32 -9.41
CA GLU A 49 5.28 -21.93 -9.89
C GLU A 49 6.48 -21.59 -9.00
N SER A 50 6.45 -20.45 -8.30
CA SER A 50 7.52 -20.01 -7.41
C SER A 50 7.01 -19.15 -6.24
N LYS A 51 7.90 -18.90 -5.27
CA LYS A 51 7.61 -18.00 -4.14
C LYS A 51 7.37 -16.56 -4.62
N GLU A 52 8.13 -16.14 -5.62
CA GLU A 52 8.04 -14.81 -6.24
C GLU A 52 6.70 -14.65 -6.96
N ARG A 53 6.25 -15.66 -7.72
CA ARG A 53 4.92 -15.65 -8.35
C ARG A 53 3.78 -15.62 -7.35
N LEU A 54 3.90 -16.36 -6.24
CA LEU A 54 2.94 -16.29 -5.14
C LEU A 54 2.94 -14.90 -4.48
N PHE A 55 4.11 -14.30 -4.29
CA PHE A 55 4.23 -12.95 -3.75
C PHE A 55 3.62 -11.90 -4.70
N GLU A 56 3.93 -11.95 -6.00
CA GLU A 56 3.31 -11.10 -7.02
C GLU A 56 1.77 -11.19 -7.00
N ALA A 57 1.22 -12.41 -6.88
CA ALA A 57 -0.22 -12.61 -6.79
C ALA A 57 -0.81 -11.98 -5.52
N VAL A 58 -0.15 -12.15 -4.36
CA VAL A 58 -0.57 -11.54 -3.09
C VAL A 58 -0.55 -10.02 -3.19
N VAL A 59 0.51 -9.45 -3.76
CA VAL A 59 0.64 -8.01 -3.99
C VAL A 59 -0.46 -7.50 -4.92
N ALA A 60 -0.70 -8.18 -6.04
CA ALA A 60 -1.75 -7.82 -6.98
C ALA A 60 -3.15 -7.85 -6.34
N GLN A 61 -3.43 -8.86 -5.50
CA GLN A 61 -4.68 -8.90 -4.74
C GLN A 61 -4.76 -7.75 -3.74
N TRP A 62 -3.70 -7.51 -2.97
CA TRP A 62 -3.65 -6.42 -1.99
C TRP A 62 -3.87 -5.04 -2.62
N ILE A 63 -3.29 -4.78 -3.81
CA ILE A 63 -3.50 -3.54 -4.56
C ILE A 63 -4.95 -3.33 -4.99
N ASN A 64 -5.66 -4.42 -5.32
CA ASN A 64 -7.09 -4.34 -5.62
C ASN A 64 -7.92 -4.00 -4.37
N ASP A 65 -7.47 -4.48 -3.21
CA ASP A 65 -8.26 -4.48 -1.98
C ASP A 65 -8.01 -3.25 -1.09
N ALA A 66 -6.85 -2.59 -1.16
CA ALA A 66 -6.43 -1.66 -0.13
C ALA A 66 -5.50 -0.53 -0.67
N PRO A 67 -5.13 0.43 0.15
CA PRO A 67 -5.11 1.92 0.02
C PRO A 67 -5.15 2.67 -1.33
N TYR A 68 -4.70 2.16 -2.47
CA TYR A 68 -4.46 3.00 -3.67
C TYR A 68 -5.72 3.40 -4.45
N GLN A 69 -6.85 2.80 -4.10
CA GLN A 69 -8.18 3.09 -4.65
C GLN A 69 -8.70 4.49 -4.28
N VAL A 70 -8.14 5.16 -3.25
CA VAL A 70 -8.54 6.53 -2.92
C VAL A 70 -8.29 7.41 -4.14
N PRO A 71 -9.33 7.97 -4.78
CA PRO A 71 -9.15 8.82 -5.94
C PRO A 71 -8.39 10.08 -5.51
N LEU A 72 -7.40 10.48 -6.31
CA LEU A 72 -6.81 11.80 -6.17
C LEU A 72 -7.75 12.77 -6.90
N SER A 73 -8.09 13.88 -6.26
CA SER A 73 -8.76 15.02 -6.87
C SER A 73 -7.91 16.24 -6.62
N ALA A 74 -7.64 17.03 -7.66
CA ALA A 74 -6.87 18.26 -7.53
C ALA A 74 -7.60 19.32 -6.68
N GLU A 75 -8.93 19.25 -6.62
CA GLU A 75 -9.77 20.11 -5.78
C GLU A 75 -9.69 19.75 -4.28
N ASP A 76 -9.29 18.51 -3.95
CA ASP A 76 -9.19 18.04 -2.56
C ASP A 76 -7.99 17.11 -2.33
N VAL A 77 -6.80 17.64 -2.60
CA VAL A 77 -5.53 16.96 -2.26
C VAL A 77 -5.42 16.63 -0.76
N PRO A 78 -5.85 17.50 0.18
CA PRO A 78 -5.87 17.16 1.60
C PRO A 78 -6.74 15.94 1.92
N GLY A 79 -7.92 15.84 1.31
CA GLY A 79 -8.82 14.69 1.44
C GLY A 79 -8.22 13.40 0.88
N TYR A 80 -7.49 13.48 -0.24
CA TYR A 80 -6.73 12.33 -0.76
C TYR A 80 -5.72 11.79 0.27
N VAL A 81 -4.90 12.66 0.86
CA VAL A 81 -3.90 12.28 1.87
C VAL A 81 -4.56 11.74 3.15
N ALA A 82 -5.66 12.34 3.58
CA ALA A 82 -6.43 11.87 4.73
C ALA A 82 -7.07 10.49 4.49
N GLY A 83 -7.60 10.25 3.29
CA GLY A 83 -8.15 8.95 2.90
C GLY A 83 -7.08 7.85 2.81
N LEU A 84 -5.88 8.18 2.30
CA LEU A 84 -4.74 7.27 2.34
C LEU A 84 -4.38 6.92 3.79
N PHE A 85 -4.27 7.92 4.66
CA PHE A 85 -4.00 7.74 6.08
C PHE A 85 -5.01 6.78 6.72
N ASP A 86 -6.30 7.01 6.50
CA ASP A 86 -7.38 6.18 7.07
C ASP A 86 -7.26 4.72 6.62
N ASN A 87 -6.97 4.49 5.34
CA ASN A 87 -6.76 3.13 4.81
C ASN A 87 -5.53 2.44 5.40
N ILE A 88 -4.44 3.17 5.63
CA ILE A 88 -3.21 2.62 6.23
C ILE A 88 -3.43 2.26 7.71
N VAL A 89 -4.15 3.10 8.46
CA VAL A 89 -4.51 2.80 9.86
C VAL A 89 -5.46 1.60 9.94
N ALA A 90 -6.39 1.48 9.00
CA ALA A 90 -7.36 0.38 8.96
C ALA A 90 -6.73 -0.98 8.59
N ASP A 91 -5.64 -1.01 7.82
CA ASP A 91 -4.90 -2.23 7.46
C ASP A 91 -3.39 -2.16 7.79
N PRO A 92 -3.01 -2.31 9.07
CA PRO A 92 -1.60 -2.33 9.47
C PRO A 92 -0.79 -3.47 8.84
N GLN A 93 -1.45 -4.58 8.49
CA GLN A 93 -0.80 -5.70 7.79
C GLN A 93 -0.46 -5.32 6.36
N GLY A 94 -1.41 -4.68 5.65
CA GLY A 94 -1.19 -4.10 4.33
C GLY A 94 -0.08 -3.05 4.32
N ALA A 95 -0.05 -2.16 5.32
CA ALA A 95 1.03 -1.18 5.46
C ALA A 95 2.40 -1.88 5.60
N ARG A 96 2.50 -2.89 6.46
CA ARG A 96 3.74 -3.66 6.62
C ARG A 96 4.14 -4.41 5.36
N LEU A 97 3.18 -4.99 4.63
CA LEU A 97 3.42 -5.62 3.34
C LEU A 97 3.96 -4.61 2.31
N GLN A 98 3.40 -3.39 2.25
CA GLN A 98 3.91 -2.31 1.42
C GLN A 98 5.40 -2.06 1.68
N ARG A 99 5.81 -2.03 2.95
CA ARG A 99 7.23 -1.82 3.29
C ARG A 99 8.14 -2.95 2.80
N TRP A 100 7.68 -4.19 2.86
CA TRP A 100 8.43 -5.32 2.29
C TRP A 100 8.56 -5.22 0.78
N ILE A 101 7.49 -4.80 0.11
CA ILE A 101 7.52 -4.57 -1.34
C ILE A 101 8.58 -3.50 -1.68
N GLU A 102 8.63 -2.38 -0.97
CA GLU A 102 9.64 -1.33 -1.21
C GLU A 102 11.09 -1.81 -1.03
N LEU A 103 11.31 -2.80 -0.15
CA LEU A 103 12.64 -3.31 0.18
C LEU A 103 13.08 -4.49 -0.68
N GLU A 104 12.14 -5.33 -1.11
CA GLU A 104 12.44 -6.66 -1.65
C GLU A 104 11.76 -6.96 -3.00
N ALA A 105 10.96 -6.03 -3.55
CA ALA A 105 10.32 -6.24 -4.86
C ALA A 105 11.39 -6.49 -5.94
N PRO A 106 11.32 -7.60 -6.68
CA PRO A 106 12.14 -7.83 -7.86
C PRO A 106 11.87 -6.78 -8.94
N ASP A 107 12.89 -6.52 -9.76
CA ASP A 107 12.74 -5.71 -10.97
C ASP A 107 11.61 -6.26 -11.84
N GLY A 108 10.77 -5.36 -12.37
CA GLY A 108 9.65 -5.74 -13.24
C GLY A 108 8.41 -6.30 -12.53
N MET A 109 8.43 -6.49 -11.21
CA MET A 109 7.25 -6.94 -10.43
C MET A 109 6.00 -6.06 -10.67
N PHE A 110 6.22 -4.76 -10.91
CA PHE A 110 5.17 -3.79 -11.15
C PHE A 110 4.93 -3.48 -12.62
N ASP A 111 5.43 -4.32 -13.53
CA ASP A 111 5.12 -4.19 -14.95
C ASP A 111 3.64 -4.49 -15.26
N ASN A 112 2.90 -4.95 -14.24
CA ASN A 112 1.46 -5.11 -14.26
C ASN A 112 0.72 -3.84 -14.74
N HIS A 113 -0.15 -4.03 -15.73
CA HIS A 113 -0.99 -2.98 -16.32
C HIS A 113 -1.86 -2.24 -15.31
N LEU A 114 -2.29 -2.87 -14.21
CA LEU A 114 -3.21 -2.25 -13.26
C LEU A 114 -2.58 -1.09 -12.48
N LEU A 115 -1.45 -1.32 -11.78
CA LEU A 115 -0.77 -0.27 -11.03
C LEU A 115 -0.36 0.87 -11.94
N ARG A 116 0.18 0.54 -13.12
CA ARG A 116 0.51 1.53 -14.14
C ARG A 116 -0.72 2.39 -14.44
N ARG A 117 -1.90 1.81 -14.66
CA ARG A 117 -3.14 2.58 -14.90
C ARG A 117 -3.56 3.45 -13.70
N ILE A 118 -3.52 2.91 -12.48
CA ILE A 118 -3.90 3.66 -11.26
C ILE A 118 -3.00 4.87 -11.07
N PHE A 119 -1.69 4.68 -11.14
CA PHE A 119 -0.73 5.78 -10.95
C PHE A 119 -0.74 6.76 -12.11
N GLN A 120 -0.93 6.31 -13.36
CA GLN A 120 -1.10 7.24 -14.48
C GLN A 120 -2.34 8.13 -14.30
N ALA A 121 -3.48 7.58 -13.88
CA ALA A 121 -4.67 8.39 -13.61
C ALA A 121 -4.42 9.47 -12.53
N LYS A 122 -3.66 9.14 -11.47
CA LYS A 122 -3.26 10.12 -10.44
C LYS A 122 -2.32 11.20 -11.00
N LEU A 123 -1.35 10.81 -11.83
CA LEU A 123 -0.43 11.75 -12.46
C LEU A 123 -1.15 12.69 -13.44
N ASP A 124 -2.11 12.18 -14.20
CA ASP A 124 -2.94 12.98 -15.11
C ASP A 124 -3.80 13.98 -14.33
N GLU A 125 -4.33 13.58 -13.19
CA GLU A 125 -5.08 14.47 -12.32
C GLU A 125 -4.20 15.57 -11.71
N VAL A 126 -2.96 15.25 -11.29
CA VAL A 126 -2.01 16.27 -10.84
C VAL A 126 -1.73 17.28 -11.95
N ARG A 127 -1.46 16.80 -13.18
CA ARG A 127 -1.23 17.68 -14.35
C ARG A 127 -2.45 18.55 -14.66
N ARG A 128 -3.66 18.01 -14.58
CA ARG A 128 -4.90 18.78 -14.74
C ARG A 128 -5.00 19.86 -13.66
N GLY A 129 -4.74 19.51 -12.40
CA GLY A 129 -4.70 20.47 -11.29
C GLY A 129 -3.73 21.61 -11.52
N GLN A 130 -2.54 21.32 -12.04
CA GLN A 130 -1.55 22.33 -12.41
C GLN A 130 -2.03 23.26 -13.53
N GLN A 131 -2.65 22.70 -14.58
CA GLN A 131 -3.21 23.48 -15.69
C GLN A 131 -4.36 24.40 -15.25
N CYS A 132 -5.15 23.96 -14.26
CA CYS A 132 -6.27 24.73 -13.73
C CYS A 132 -5.86 25.71 -12.60
N GLY A 133 -4.59 25.74 -12.18
CA GLY A 133 -4.12 26.58 -11.07
C GLY A 133 -4.61 26.12 -9.70
N LEU A 134 -4.90 24.83 -9.53
CA LEU A 134 -5.25 24.20 -8.24
C LEU A 134 -4.03 23.61 -7.52
N ILE A 135 -2.99 23.27 -8.27
CA ILE A 135 -1.73 22.72 -7.77
C ILE A 135 -0.59 23.58 -8.34
N ASP A 136 0.39 23.92 -7.50
CA ASP A 136 1.58 24.65 -7.93
C ASP A 136 2.30 23.92 -9.11
N PRO A 137 2.44 24.58 -10.29
CA PRO A 137 3.07 23.99 -11.46
C PRO A 137 4.59 23.80 -11.34
N ALA A 138 5.23 24.36 -10.30
CA ALA A 138 6.67 24.16 -10.04
C ALA A 138 7.00 22.72 -9.63
N TRP A 139 6.03 21.95 -9.14
CA TRP A 139 6.22 20.55 -8.80
C TRP A 139 6.33 19.66 -10.04
N ASP A 140 7.31 18.75 -10.04
CA ASP A 140 7.22 17.56 -10.87
C ASP A 140 6.05 16.68 -10.37
N PRO A 141 5.10 16.25 -11.24
CA PRO A 141 3.93 15.49 -10.81
C PRO A 141 4.26 14.17 -10.09
N LYS A 142 5.35 13.49 -10.50
CA LYS A 142 5.73 12.22 -9.88
C LYS A 142 6.29 12.45 -8.49
N SER A 143 7.19 13.42 -8.33
CA SER A 143 7.73 13.80 -7.03
C SER A 143 6.63 14.26 -6.07
N LEU A 144 5.68 15.08 -6.52
CA LEU A 144 4.55 15.49 -5.69
C LEU A 144 3.71 14.29 -5.24
N LEU A 145 3.35 13.40 -6.17
CA LEU A 145 2.56 12.21 -5.83
C LEU A 145 3.29 11.30 -4.82
N MET A 146 4.61 11.12 -4.97
CA MET A 146 5.43 10.38 -4.00
C MET A 146 5.37 11.05 -2.61
N LEU A 147 5.58 12.36 -2.53
CA LEU A 147 5.51 13.10 -1.27
C LEU A 147 4.15 12.98 -0.58
N LEU A 148 3.05 13.07 -1.31
CA LEU A 148 1.69 12.93 -0.75
C LEU A 148 1.46 11.55 -0.14
N ILE A 149 1.92 10.49 -0.83
CA ILE A 149 1.83 9.10 -0.35
C ILE A 149 2.73 8.92 0.89
N ASP A 150 3.96 9.42 0.85
CA ASP A 150 4.93 9.28 1.93
C ASP A 150 4.50 10.03 3.20
N ILE A 151 3.87 11.20 3.07
CA ILE A 151 3.29 11.94 4.21
C ILE A 151 2.18 11.12 4.87
N ALA A 152 1.23 10.60 4.08
CA ALA A 152 0.15 9.76 4.61
C ALA A 152 0.73 8.54 5.33
N TYR A 153 1.66 7.84 4.68
CA TYR A 153 2.28 6.63 5.20
C TYR A 153 3.10 6.89 6.48
N SER A 154 3.96 7.90 6.48
CA SER A 154 4.79 8.24 7.65
C SER A 154 3.94 8.60 8.88
N MET A 155 2.82 9.29 8.66
CA MET A 155 1.93 9.72 9.74
C MET A 155 1.06 8.58 10.26
N ALA A 156 0.65 7.63 9.40
CA ALA A 156 -0.23 6.52 9.73
C ALA A 156 0.50 5.26 10.22
N ALA A 157 1.54 4.81 9.51
CA ALA A 157 2.19 3.50 9.71
C ALA A 157 3.26 3.49 10.81
N SER A 158 3.52 4.63 11.47
CA SER A 158 4.60 4.78 12.43
C SER A 158 4.28 4.16 13.81
N GLY A 159 4.25 2.82 13.86
CA GLY A 159 4.41 2.03 15.09
C GLY A 159 5.83 2.10 15.67
N PHE A 160 6.79 2.62 14.91
CA PHE A 160 8.11 3.10 15.34
C PHE A 160 8.23 4.56 14.91
N GLY A 161 7.65 5.46 15.70
CA GLY A 161 7.69 6.90 15.47
C GLY A 161 8.31 7.66 16.65
N ILE A 162 8.43 8.97 16.51
CA ILE A 162 8.93 9.88 17.56
C ILE A 162 8.23 9.60 18.89
N ASP A 163 6.92 9.38 18.91
CA ASP A 163 6.13 9.06 20.10
C ASP A 163 6.72 7.90 20.90
N ARG A 164 7.14 6.81 20.24
CA ARG A 164 7.74 5.66 20.93
C ARG A 164 9.14 5.96 21.47
N ILE A 165 9.87 6.85 20.81
CA ILE A 165 11.19 7.33 21.26
C ILE A 165 11.02 8.23 22.50
N VAL A 166 9.99 9.07 22.52
CA VAL A 166 9.69 9.97 23.64
C VAL A 166 8.80 9.36 24.72
N GLY A 167 8.35 8.11 24.53
CA GLY A 167 7.56 7.35 25.51
C GLY A 167 6.07 7.69 25.54
N GLU A 168 5.53 8.32 24.51
CA GLU A 168 4.12 8.67 24.38
C GLU A 168 3.32 7.52 23.74
N PRO A 169 2.18 7.12 24.32
CA PRO A 169 1.33 6.08 23.73
C PRO A 169 0.58 6.60 22.50
N LEU A 170 0.44 5.74 21.49
CA LEU A 170 -0.46 5.97 20.35
C LEU A 170 -1.91 5.95 20.86
N SER A 171 -2.51 7.13 21.02
CA SER A 171 -3.93 7.30 21.38
C SER A 171 -4.78 7.64 20.15
N GLU A 172 -6.10 7.47 20.25
CA GLU A 172 -7.05 7.93 19.21
C GLU A 172 -6.88 9.42 18.90
N ARG A 173 -6.61 10.23 19.94
CA ARG A 173 -6.33 11.66 19.80
C ARG A 173 -5.06 11.91 18.98
N THR A 174 -3.99 11.18 19.29
CA THR A 174 -2.72 11.28 18.56
C THR A 174 -2.89 10.93 17.08
N LEU A 175 -3.67 9.89 16.77
CA LEU A 175 -3.99 9.52 15.39
C LEU A 175 -4.80 10.60 14.67
N ALA A 176 -5.79 11.19 15.33
CA ALA A 176 -6.57 12.30 14.77
C ALA A 176 -5.69 13.54 14.50
N ASP A 177 -4.81 13.89 15.43
CA ASP A 177 -3.88 15.02 15.27
C ASP A 177 -2.91 14.77 14.09
N ARG A 178 -2.40 13.55 13.96
CA ARG A 178 -1.54 13.14 12.84
C ARG A 178 -2.25 13.17 11.49
N ARG A 179 -3.49 12.69 11.43
CA ARG A 179 -4.34 12.76 10.23
C ARG A 179 -4.53 14.21 9.77
N ASN A 180 -4.85 15.10 10.71
CA ASN A 180 -5.03 16.52 10.44
C ASN A 180 -3.74 17.20 9.98
N ALA A 181 -2.60 16.87 10.63
CA ALA A 181 -1.29 17.38 10.24
C ALA A 181 -0.87 16.92 8.83
N ALA A 182 -1.16 15.67 8.46
CA ALA A 182 -0.90 15.14 7.13
C ALA A 182 -1.70 15.89 6.05
N ALA A 183 -3.00 16.08 6.27
CA ALA A 183 -3.87 16.82 5.37
C ALA A 183 -3.45 18.30 5.24
N GLU A 184 -3.09 18.94 6.36
CA GLU A 184 -2.61 20.33 6.37
C GLU A 184 -1.27 20.49 5.64
N ALA A 185 -0.34 19.54 5.80
CA ALA A 185 0.92 19.53 5.06
C ALA A 185 0.66 19.43 3.54
N ALA A 186 -0.24 18.53 3.13
CA ALA A 186 -0.63 18.38 1.73
C ALA A 186 -1.23 19.68 1.17
N ARG A 187 -2.12 20.35 1.92
CA ARG A 187 -2.72 21.63 1.55
C ARG A 187 -1.66 22.71 1.29
N ARG A 188 -0.64 22.79 2.15
CA ARG A 188 0.45 23.76 2.01
C ARG A 188 1.38 23.44 0.84
N LEU A 189 1.65 22.15 0.60
CA LEU A 189 2.52 21.72 -0.49
C LEU A 189 1.98 22.09 -1.87
N VAL A 190 0.67 22.00 -2.07
CA VAL A 190 0.05 22.28 -3.38
C VAL A 190 -0.35 23.74 -3.57
N GLY A 191 -0.33 24.54 -2.51
CA GLY A 191 -0.70 25.96 -2.56
C GLY A 191 0.27 26.75 -3.45
N ILE A 192 -0.29 27.59 -4.32
CA ILE A 192 0.48 28.49 -5.19
C ILE A 192 1.04 29.61 -4.30
N SER A 193 2.37 29.74 -4.27
CA SER A 193 3.06 30.84 -3.57
C SER A 193 2.98 32.16 -4.34
#